data_AF-X1USG4-F1
#
_entry.id   AF-X1USG4-F1
#
_cell.length_a   1.000
_cell.length_b   1.000
_cell.length_c   1.000
_cell.angle_alpha   90.00
_cell.angle_beta   90.00
_cell.angle_gamma   90.00
#
_symmetry.space_group_name_H-M   'P 1'
#
loop_
_entity.id
_entity.type
_entity.pdbx_description
1 polymer ?
#
loop_
_entity_poly.entity_id
_entity_poly.type
_entity_poly.pdbx_seq_one_letter_code
_entity_poly.pdbx_strand_id
1 'polypeptide(L)'
;EGITTDDSLAAGTTFIDAALKGAGANSFDAMLAVLYPGDPQKVDSKSITGFNTLTGEVTLAGAYKGLVAPIPAGVPYKILTFRFTAADVAAIETKLDHAGYGLEALAGALAEILEDTGTDLEAKLDALYPYHGLVYYGKVTTYTNPTHFKASGLVGFGDDYFNDHRVYVVRDAAGAGGDPQGEMQPISDYVSSDGTFTHTAFTVPLTADDEVFKGCQAVGRIYQACDGWVKY
;
A
#
# COMPACT_ATOMS: atom_id res chain seq x y z
N GLU A 1 -28.89 -3.79 -23.44
CA GLU A 1 -28.52 -2.49 -24.02
C GLU A 1 -29.67 -2.01 -24.87
N GLY A 2 -29.78 -0.71 -25.11
CA GLY A 2 -30.89 -0.14 -25.88
C GLY A 2 -30.65 1.31 -26.26
N ILE A 3 -31.67 1.94 -26.84
CA ILE A 3 -31.70 3.35 -27.22
C ILE A 3 -33.01 3.92 -26.67
N THR A 4 -32.98 5.07 -26.01
CA THR A 4 -34.20 5.71 -25.51
C THR A 4 -35.16 6.00 -26.68
N THR A 5 -36.44 5.67 -26.51
CA THR A 5 -37.45 5.83 -27.58
C THR A 5 -38.28 7.10 -27.41
N ASP A 6 -38.22 7.74 -26.24
CA ASP A 6 -38.94 8.96 -25.92
C ASP A 6 -38.13 9.83 -24.96
N ASP A 7 -38.49 11.11 -24.87
CA ASP A 7 -37.90 12.06 -23.93
C ASP A 7 -38.32 11.71 -22.50
N SER A 8 -37.38 11.83 -21.55
CA SER A 8 -37.69 11.61 -20.14
C SER A 8 -38.47 12.75 -19.49
N LEU A 9 -38.85 12.57 -18.22
CA LEU A 9 -39.30 13.68 -17.38
C LEU A 9 -38.25 14.80 -17.32
N ALA A 10 -38.72 16.04 -17.15
CA ALA A 10 -37.90 17.25 -17.20
C ALA A 10 -36.74 17.30 -16.19
N ALA A 11 -36.75 16.44 -15.17
CA ALA A 11 -35.70 16.38 -14.16
C ALA A 11 -34.48 15.52 -14.55
N GLY A 12 -34.51 14.81 -15.68
CA GLY A 12 -33.42 13.92 -16.09
C GLY A 12 -33.23 12.71 -15.18
N THR A 13 -34.27 12.36 -14.41
CA THR A 13 -34.30 11.25 -13.45
C THR A 13 -34.94 10.00 -14.02
N THR A 14 -35.39 10.02 -15.27
CA THR A 14 -35.94 8.84 -15.94
C THR A 14 -35.35 8.70 -17.34
N PHE A 15 -35.52 7.54 -17.96
CA PHE A 15 -35.44 7.38 -19.42
C PHE A 15 -36.48 6.36 -19.87
N ILE A 16 -36.92 6.46 -21.12
CA ILE A 16 -37.98 5.61 -21.66
C ILE A 16 -37.44 4.81 -22.82
N ASP A 17 -37.63 3.48 -22.79
CA ASP A 17 -37.44 2.60 -23.94
C ASP A 17 -38.62 1.65 -24.06
N ALA A 18 -39.41 1.83 -25.12
CA ALA A 18 -40.60 1.03 -25.38
C ALA A 18 -40.29 -0.46 -25.58
N ALA A 19 -39.05 -0.84 -25.93
CA ALA A 19 -38.63 -2.23 -26.03
C ALA A 19 -38.53 -2.92 -24.67
N LEU A 20 -38.46 -2.17 -23.57
CA LEU A 20 -38.48 -2.72 -22.21
C LEU A 20 -39.89 -3.04 -21.72
N LYS A 21 -40.95 -2.61 -22.43
CA LYS A 21 -42.34 -2.89 -22.04
C LYS A 21 -42.59 -4.38 -21.87
N GLY A 22 -43.33 -4.74 -20.82
CA GLY A 22 -43.63 -6.14 -20.51
C GLY A 22 -42.47 -6.92 -19.89
N ALA A 23 -41.29 -6.31 -19.70
CA ALA A 23 -40.33 -6.87 -18.74
C ALA A 23 -41.03 -6.97 -17.36
N GLY A 24 -40.74 -8.04 -16.62
CA GLY A 24 -41.38 -8.29 -15.33
C GLY A 24 -41.19 -7.11 -14.36
N ALA A 25 -42.11 -6.96 -13.40
CA ALA A 25 -41.91 -6.00 -12.32
C ALA A 25 -40.56 -6.23 -11.63
N ASN A 26 -39.88 -5.15 -11.26
CA ASN A 26 -38.58 -5.19 -10.58
C ASN A 26 -37.43 -5.84 -11.37
N SER A 27 -37.58 -6.02 -12.69
CA SER A 27 -36.55 -6.65 -13.54
C SER A 27 -35.21 -5.90 -13.53
N PHE A 28 -35.21 -4.63 -13.14
CA PHE A 28 -34.03 -3.75 -13.16
C PHE A 28 -33.72 -3.12 -11.81
N ASP A 29 -34.42 -3.52 -10.74
CA ASP A 29 -34.19 -2.97 -9.41
C ASP A 29 -32.77 -3.29 -8.95
N ALA A 30 -32.10 -2.31 -8.34
CA ALA A 30 -30.70 -2.40 -7.91
C ALA A 30 -29.67 -2.66 -9.04
N MET A 31 -30.06 -2.49 -10.31
CA MET A 31 -29.12 -2.47 -11.43
C MET A 31 -28.56 -1.07 -11.67
N LEU A 32 -27.49 -0.97 -12.46
CA LEU A 32 -26.87 0.29 -12.84
C LEU A 32 -27.23 0.62 -14.30
N ALA A 33 -27.85 1.78 -14.53
CA ALA A 33 -27.99 2.33 -15.87
C ALA A 33 -26.73 3.14 -16.23
N VAL A 34 -26.18 2.90 -17.42
CA VAL A 34 -25.08 3.67 -18.02
C VAL A 34 -25.60 4.30 -19.30
N LEU A 35 -25.67 5.63 -19.35
CA LEU A 35 -26.11 6.38 -20.53
C LEU A 35 -24.89 6.90 -21.30
N TYR A 36 -24.88 6.66 -22.61
CA TYR A 36 -23.77 6.99 -23.53
C TYR A 36 -24.32 7.74 -24.75
N PRO A 37 -24.40 9.09 -24.75
CA PRO A 37 -24.99 9.85 -25.86
C PRO A 37 -24.05 10.03 -27.06
N GLY A 38 -23.17 9.06 -27.34
CA GLY A 38 -22.21 9.12 -28.44
C GLY A 38 -20.89 9.84 -28.14
N ASP A 39 -20.78 10.51 -26.98
CA ASP A 39 -19.59 11.25 -26.53
C ASP A 39 -19.08 10.65 -25.21
N PRO A 40 -17.84 10.13 -25.16
CA PRO A 40 -17.24 9.56 -23.95
C PRO A 40 -17.21 10.52 -22.75
N GLN A 41 -17.10 11.83 -22.97
CA GLN A 41 -17.09 12.80 -21.88
C GLN A 41 -18.48 12.98 -21.25
N LYS A 42 -19.52 12.60 -21.98
CA LYS A 42 -20.91 12.69 -21.53
C LYS A 42 -21.42 11.39 -20.91
N VAL A 43 -20.61 10.36 -20.74
CA VAL A 43 -21.05 9.15 -20.05
C VAL A 43 -21.40 9.43 -18.60
N ASP A 44 -22.56 8.97 -18.15
CA ASP A 44 -22.92 8.97 -16.74
C ASP A 44 -23.55 7.63 -16.38
N SER A 45 -23.51 7.30 -15.09
CA SER A 45 -24.15 6.12 -14.56
C SER A 45 -24.97 6.44 -13.32
N LYS A 46 -26.12 5.78 -13.19
CA LYS A 46 -27.04 5.93 -12.07
C LYS A 46 -27.63 4.59 -11.68
N SER A 47 -27.78 4.36 -10.37
CA SER A 47 -28.57 3.25 -9.88
C SER A 47 -30.02 3.39 -10.32
N ILE A 48 -30.63 2.27 -10.70
CA ILE A 48 -32.06 2.20 -11.04
C ILE A 48 -32.84 2.00 -9.74
N THR A 49 -33.84 2.87 -9.50
CA THR A 49 -34.68 2.86 -8.29
C THR A 49 -36.13 2.49 -8.58
N GLY A 50 -36.49 2.32 -9.84
CA GLY A 50 -37.82 1.89 -10.22
C GLY A 50 -37.94 1.60 -11.71
N PHE A 51 -38.92 0.78 -12.07
CA PHE A 51 -39.20 0.41 -13.45
C PHE A 51 -40.72 0.30 -13.69
N ASN A 52 -41.21 1.00 -14.70
CA ASN A 52 -42.61 0.95 -15.12
C ASN A 52 -42.78 -0.02 -16.29
N THR A 53 -43.36 -1.18 -16.01
CA THR A 53 -43.54 -2.27 -16.99
C THR A 53 -44.49 -1.92 -18.13
N LEU A 54 -45.37 -0.93 -17.95
CA LEU A 54 -46.35 -0.50 -18.96
C LEU A 54 -45.75 0.45 -19.99
N THR A 55 -44.87 1.34 -19.53
CA THR A 55 -44.26 2.37 -20.39
C THR A 55 -42.85 2.01 -20.86
N GLY A 56 -42.15 1.13 -20.14
CA GLY A 56 -40.72 0.91 -20.32
C GLY A 56 -39.86 2.02 -19.70
N GLU A 57 -40.44 2.85 -18.82
CA GLU A 57 -39.72 3.90 -18.11
C GLU A 57 -38.85 3.32 -16.99
N VAL A 58 -37.59 3.74 -16.96
CA VAL A 58 -36.61 3.42 -15.93
C VAL A 58 -36.36 4.68 -15.09
N THR A 59 -36.49 4.57 -13.77
CA THR A 59 -36.22 5.65 -12.81
C THR A 59 -34.82 5.53 -12.24
N LEU A 60 -34.08 6.64 -12.23
CA LEU A 60 -32.70 6.76 -11.79
C LEU A 60 -32.64 7.39 -10.39
N ALA A 61 -31.62 7.02 -9.60
CA ALA A 61 -31.38 7.57 -8.25
C ALA A 61 -31.06 9.07 -8.20
N GLY A 62 -30.91 9.73 -9.35
CA GLY A 62 -30.70 11.16 -9.46
C GLY A 62 -30.63 11.60 -10.91
N ALA A 63 -30.59 12.91 -11.11
CA ALA A 63 -30.52 13.52 -12.43
C ALA A 63 -29.25 13.11 -13.18
N TYR A 64 -29.39 12.78 -14.46
CA TYR A 64 -28.26 12.54 -15.38
C TYR A 64 -27.36 13.78 -15.44
N LYS A 65 -26.06 13.57 -15.20
CA LYS A 65 -25.01 14.61 -15.03
C LYS A 65 -25.32 15.65 -13.96
N GLY A 66 -26.26 15.37 -13.05
CA GLY A 66 -26.76 16.35 -12.09
C GLY A 66 -27.53 17.52 -12.73
N LEU A 67 -27.90 17.40 -14.00
CA LEU A 67 -28.61 18.44 -14.75
C LEU A 67 -30.12 18.18 -14.70
N VAL A 68 -30.87 19.18 -14.29
CA VAL A 68 -32.35 19.16 -14.31
C VAL A 68 -32.83 19.44 -15.73
N ALA A 69 -32.71 18.44 -16.60
CA ALA A 69 -33.16 18.50 -18.00
C ALA A 69 -33.60 17.11 -18.47
N PRO A 70 -34.58 17.00 -19.41
CA PRO A 70 -34.93 15.72 -20.02
C PRO A 70 -33.71 15.01 -20.63
N ILE A 71 -33.62 13.69 -20.43
CA ILE A 71 -32.82 12.80 -21.26
C ILE A 71 -33.59 12.61 -22.57
N PRO A 72 -33.05 13.04 -23.72
CA PRO A 72 -33.79 12.98 -24.97
C PRO A 72 -33.94 11.55 -25.49
N ALA A 73 -34.89 11.35 -26.39
CA ALA A 73 -34.97 10.17 -27.25
C ALA A 73 -33.68 10.03 -28.08
N GLY A 74 -33.33 8.79 -28.44
CA GLY A 74 -32.14 8.49 -29.25
C GLY A 74 -30.84 8.37 -28.46
N VAL A 75 -30.87 8.37 -27.12
CA VAL A 75 -29.69 8.19 -26.26
C VAL A 75 -29.40 6.69 -26.04
N PRO A 76 -28.25 6.17 -26.48
CA PRO A 76 -27.84 4.80 -26.17
C PRO A 76 -27.63 4.59 -24.68
N TYR A 77 -28.00 3.39 -24.19
CA TYR A 77 -27.79 3.01 -22.80
C TYR A 77 -27.44 1.52 -22.63
N LYS A 78 -26.85 1.20 -21.47
CA LYS A 78 -26.63 -0.16 -20.99
C LYS A 78 -27.15 -0.28 -19.56
N ILE A 79 -27.97 -1.29 -19.30
CA ILE A 79 -28.32 -1.71 -17.94
C ILE A 79 -27.33 -2.82 -17.56
N LEU A 80 -26.54 -2.57 -16.53
CA LEU A 80 -25.55 -3.47 -15.98
C LEU A 80 -26.08 -4.08 -14.69
N THR A 81 -26.02 -5.40 -14.58
CA THR A 81 -26.25 -6.10 -13.33
C THR A 81 -24.91 -6.56 -12.78
N PHE A 82 -24.55 -6.10 -11.58
CA PHE A 82 -23.50 -6.74 -10.80
C PHE A 82 -24.18 -7.81 -9.94
N ARG A 83 -24.00 -9.08 -10.30
CA ARG A 83 -24.42 -10.20 -9.46
C ARG A 83 -23.18 -10.72 -8.75
N PHE A 84 -23.08 -10.45 -7.47
CA PHE A 84 -22.18 -11.18 -6.61
C PHE A 84 -22.90 -12.44 -6.16
N THR A 85 -22.32 -13.61 -6.40
CA THR A 85 -22.79 -14.83 -5.75
C THR A 85 -22.42 -14.78 -4.27
N ALA A 86 -23.09 -15.58 -3.44
CA ALA A 86 -22.68 -15.71 -2.03
C ALA A 86 -21.21 -16.13 -1.89
N ALA A 87 -20.69 -16.90 -2.85
CA ALA A 87 -19.27 -17.27 -2.91
C ALA A 87 -18.37 -16.07 -3.23
N ASP A 88 -18.76 -15.18 -4.14
CA ASP A 88 -18.00 -13.96 -4.46
C ASP A 88 -17.94 -13.01 -3.26
N VAL A 89 -19.06 -12.85 -2.56
CA VAL A 89 -19.13 -12.03 -1.33
C VAL A 89 -18.21 -12.61 -0.26
N ALA A 90 -18.32 -13.92 0.02
CA ALA A 90 -17.45 -14.59 1.00
C ALA A 90 -15.97 -14.48 0.64
N ALA A 91 -15.62 -14.55 -0.65
CA ALA A 91 -14.24 -14.39 -1.11
C ALA A 91 -13.73 -12.95 -0.95
N ILE A 92 -14.59 -11.93 -1.12
CA ILE A 92 -14.25 -10.53 -0.88
C ILE A 92 -14.06 -10.29 0.62
N GLU A 93 -14.98 -10.78 1.46
CA GLU A 93 -14.90 -10.67 2.92
C GLU A 93 -13.62 -11.32 3.44
N THR A 94 -13.30 -12.53 2.98
CA THR A 94 -12.04 -13.22 3.33
C THR A 94 -10.78 -12.43 2.94
N LYS A 95 -10.84 -11.66 1.84
CA LYS A 95 -9.70 -10.83 1.40
C LYS A 95 -9.61 -9.51 2.16
N LEU A 96 -10.74 -8.95 2.58
CA LEU A 96 -10.78 -7.72 3.37
C LEU A 96 -10.37 -7.98 4.82
N ASP A 97 -10.70 -9.15 5.36
CA ASP A 97 -10.32 -9.56 6.71
C ASP A 97 -9.23 -10.64 6.66
N HIS A 98 -8.05 -10.22 6.20
CA HIS A 98 -6.92 -11.12 6.11
C HIS A 98 -6.39 -11.47 7.51
N ALA A 99 -6.24 -12.75 7.83
CA ALA A 99 -5.80 -13.20 9.16
C ALA A 99 -4.50 -12.56 9.68
N GLY A 100 -3.65 -12.03 8.80
CA GLY A 100 -2.40 -11.33 9.17
C GLY A 100 -2.46 -9.80 9.25
N TYR A 101 -3.51 -9.15 8.74
CA TYR A 101 -3.60 -7.67 8.71
C TYR A 101 -5.03 -7.11 8.60
N GLY A 102 -6.03 -7.96 8.85
CA GLY A 102 -7.44 -7.60 8.95
C GLY A 102 -7.76 -6.88 10.26
N LEU A 103 -9.00 -6.45 10.41
CA LEU A 103 -9.43 -5.66 11.57
C LEU A 103 -9.38 -6.48 12.85
N GLU A 104 -9.74 -7.76 12.79
CA GLU A 104 -9.67 -8.67 13.95
C GLU A 104 -8.22 -8.89 14.39
N ALA A 105 -7.30 -9.09 13.45
CA ALA A 105 -5.88 -9.25 13.74
C ALA A 105 -5.28 -7.99 14.40
N LEU A 106 -5.63 -6.81 13.88
CA LEU A 106 -5.21 -5.52 14.46
C LEU A 106 -5.80 -5.31 15.86
N ALA A 107 -7.08 -5.61 16.04
CA ALA A 107 -7.74 -5.51 17.33
C ALA A 107 -7.12 -6.45 18.36
N GLY A 108 -6.79 -7.69 17.97
CA GLY A 108 -6.08 -8.66 18.80
C GLY A 108 -4.69 -8.16 19.22
N ALA A 109 -3.89 -7.69 18.26
CA ALA A 109 -2.56 -7.14 18.55
C ALA A 109 -2.62 -5.91 19.47
N LEU A 110 -3.62 -5.03 19.29
CA LEU A 110 -3.82 -3.87 20.15
C LEU A 110 -4.25 -4.27 21.57
N ALA A 111 -5.11 -5.28 21.71
CA ALA A 111 -5.50 -5.81 23.01
C ALA A 111 -4.28 -6.39 23.75
N GLU A 112 -3.45 -7.18 23.06
CA GLU A 112 -2.22 -7.74 23.63
C GLU A 112 -1.20 -6.68 24.06
N ILE A 113 -1.19 -5.52 23.40
CA ILE A 113 -0.37 -4.36 23.79
C ILE A 113 -0.94 -3.64 25.00
N LEU A 114 -2.24 -3.38 25.01
CA LEU A 114 -2.89 -2.63 26.09
C LEU A 114 -2.94 -3.42 27.40
N GLU A 115 -2.95 -4.74 27.32
CA GLU A 115 -2.86 -5.65 28.47
C GLU A 115 -1.41 -5.96 28.88
N ASP A 116 -0.41 -5.49 28.12
CA ASP A 116 0.99 -5.70 28.46
C ASP A 116 1.42 -4.81 29.62
N THR A 117 1.67 -5.43 30.78
CA THR A 117 2.26 -4.77 31.95
C THR A 117 3.76 -5.07 32.11
N GLY A 118 4.39 -5.70 31.12
CA GLY A 118 5.75 -6.23 31.15
C GLY A 118 6.75 -5.55 30.23
N THR A 119 7.91 -6.19 30.05
CA THR A 119 9.05 -5.73 29.23
C THR A 119 8.92 -6.07 27.74
N ASP A 120 7.85 -6.75 27.34
CA ASP A 120 7.70 -7.31 25.99
C ASP A 120 7.03 -6.34 25.00
N LEU A 121 6.66 -5.14 25.48
CA LEU A 121 6.04 -4.09 24.67
C LEU A 121 6.90 -3.71 23.46
N GLU A 122 8.22 -3.63 23.63
CA GLU A 122 9.15 -3.33 22.52
C GLU A 122 9.12 -4.44 21.45
N ALA A 123 9.19 -5.71 21.86
CA ALA A 123 9.11 -6.84 20.93
C ALA A 123 7.76 -6.93 20.19
N LYS A 124 6.66 -6.61 20.87
CA LYS A 124 5.31 -6.55 20.25
C LYS A 124 5.18 -5.40 19.27
N LEU A 125 5.74 -4.23 19.61
CA LEU A 125 5.74 -3.07 18.72
C LEU A 125 6.59 -3.32 17.47
N ASP A 126 7.73 -3.99 17.62
CA ASP A 126 8.59 -4.43 16.52
C ASP A 126 7.87 -5.41 15.57
N ALA A 127 7.09 -6.34 16.10
CA ALA A 127 6.31 -7.28 15.29
C ALA A 127 5.20 -6.59 14.45
N LEU A 128 4.65 -5.48 14.94
CA LEU A 128 3.65 -4.66 14.25
C LEU A 128 4.25 -3.77 13.15
N TYR A 129 5.55 -3.51 13.20
CA TYR A 129 6.25 -2.62 12.29
C TYR A 129 7.56 -3.25 11.79
N PRO A 130 7.51 -4.35 11.01
CA PRO A 130 8.71 -5.07 10.57
C PRO A 130 9.64 -4.22 9.67
N TYR A 131 9.16 -3.06 9.21
CA TYR A 131 9.96 -2.04 8.55
C TYR A 131 10.60 -1.12 9.60
N HIS A 132 11.57 -1.64 10.34
CA HIS A 132 12.52 -0.76 11.02
C HIS A 132 13.35 -0.02 9.97
N GLY A 133 13.82 1.17 10.32
CA GLY A 133 14.22 2.23 9.38
C GLY A 133 15.15 1.79 8.24
N LEU A 134 14.98 2.41 7.06
CA LEU A 134 15.82 2.18 5.88
C LEU A 134 17.34 2.36 6.13
N VAL A 135 17.70 3.09 7.19
CA VAL A 135 19.06 3.36 7.62
C VAL A 135 19.14 3.41 9.15
N TYR A 136 20.14 2.75 9.72
CA TYR A 136 20.46 2.80 11.15
C TYR A 136 21.82 3.42 11.36
N TYR A 137 21.92 4.29 12.35
CA TYR A 137 23.17 4.89 12.77
C TYR A 137 23.74 4.15 13.98
N GLY A 138 25.03 3.87 13.96
CA GLY A 138 25.74 3.37 15.14
C GLY A 138 27.20 3.81 15.15
N LYS A 139 27.79 3.84 16.34
CA LYS A 139 29.24 4.00 16.52
C LYS A 139 29.91 2.64 16.71
N VAL A 140 31.07 2.46 16.13
CA VAL A 140 31.92 1.30 16.39
C VAL A 140 32.42 1.39 17.83
N THR A 141 32.00 0.45 18.67
CA THR A 141 32.40 0.42 20.08
C THR A 141 33.61 -0.47 20.30
N THR A 142 33.80 -1.47 19.44
CA THR A 142 34.94 -2.38 19.52
C THR A 142 35.28 -2.89 18.13
N TYR A 143 36.53 -2.74 17.73
CA TYR A 143 37.09 -3.49 16.60
C TYR A 143 37.63 -4.82 17.11
N THR A 144 37.16 -5.92 16.53
CA THR A 144 37.58 -7.27 16.97
C THR A 144 38.66 -7.81 16.03
N ASN A 145 38.41 -7.75 14.72
CA ASN A 145 39.32 -8.19 13.66
C ASN A 145 38.87 -7.58 12.31
N PRO A 146 39.60 -7.79 11.19
CA PRO A 146 39.32 -7.11 9.93
C PRO A 146 37.90 -7.31 9.36
N THR A 147 37.19 -8.34 9.81
CA THR A 147 35.83 -8.68 9.36
C THR A 147 34.77 -8.59 10.45
N HIS A 148 35.14 -8.13 11.66
CA HIS A 148 34.22 -8.05 12.79
C HIS A 148 34.40 -6.77 13.61
N PHE A 149 33.28 -6.08 13.84
CA PHE A 149 33.20 -4.98 14.79
C PHE A 149 31.93 -5.10 15.64
N LYS A 150 31.89 -4.39 16.76
CA LYS A 150 30.69 -4.23 17.59
C LYS A 150 30.17 -2.80 17.51
N ALA A 151 28.85 -2.66 17.53
CA ALA A 151 28.18 -1.39 17.75
C ALA A 151 27.09 -1.59 18.81
N SER A 152 27.44 -1.42 20.08
CA SER A 152 26.53 -1.71 21.20
C SER A 152 25.27 -0.84 21.23
N GLY A 153 25.27 0.31 20.55
CA GLY A 153 24.06 1.12 20.37
C GLY A 153 23.03 0.51 19.42
N LEU A 154 23.35 -0.65 18.82
CA LEU A 154 22.47 -1.38 17.92
C LEU A 154 22.13 -2.79 18.43
N VAL A 155 22.27 -3.08 19.73
CA VAL A 155 21.79 -4.37 20.30
C VAL A 155 20.26 -4.46 20.25
N GLY A 156 19.71 -5.68 20.23
CA GLY A 156 18.27 -5.91 20.43
C GLY A 156 17.42 -6.13 19.19
N PHE A 157 17.94 -5.91 17.97
CA PHE A 157 17.17 -6.09 16.72
C PHE A 157 16.88 -7.56 16.33
N GLY A 158 17.42 -8.54 17.07
CA GLY A 158 17.31 -9.97 16.75
C GLY A 158 18.49 -10.47 15.90
N ASP A 159 18.84 -11.75 16.07
CA ASP A 159 19.94 -12.34 15.31
C ASP A 159 19.62 -12.33 13.81
N ASP A 160 20.65 -12.20 12.97
CA ASP A 160 20.56 -12.13 11.50
C ASP A 160 19.82 -10.90 10.92
N TYR A 161 19.31 -9.99 11.75
CA TYR A 161 18.50 -8.84 11.32
C TYR A 161 19.16 -8.00 10.21
N PHE A 162 20.49 -7.83 10.28
CA PHE A 162 21.25 -6.99 9.35
C PHE A 162 21.90 -7.75 8.20
N ASN A 163 21.59 -9.03 7.96
CA ASN A 163 22.27 -9.83 6.93
C ASN A 163 22.03 -9.32 5.50
N ASP A 164 20.92 -8.63 5.25
CA ASP A 164 20.64 -7.96 3.96
C ASP A 164 21.02 -6.46 3.97
N HIS A 165 21.79 -6.02 4.95
CA HIS A 165 22.28 -4.65 5.07
C HIS A 165 23.76 -4.55 4.66
N ARG A 166 24.20 -3.31 4.46
CA ARG A 166 25.61 -2.98 4.25
C ARG A 166 26.03 -1.96 5.30
N VAL A 167 27.25 -2.08 5.79
CA VAL A 167 27.89 -1.09 6.67
C VAL A 167 28.62 -0.07 5.81
N TYR A 168 28.29 1.20 5.98
CA TYR A 168 28.95 2.35 5.34
C TYR A 168 29.64 3.21 6.40
N VAL A 169 30.89 3.59 6.18
CA VAL A 169 31.65 4.45 7.10
C VAL A 169 31.41 5.91 6.74
N VAL A 170 30.70 6.62 7.61
CA VAL A 170 30.34 8.03 7.42
C VAL A 170 31.48 8.94 7.83
N ARG A 171 32.13 8.60 8.95
CA ARG A 171 33.21 9.39 9.53
C ARG A 171 34.19 8.46 10.22
N ASP A 172 35.47 8.61 9.88
CA ASP A 172 36.56 7.98 10.63
C ASP A 172 36.75 8.68 11.99
N ALA A 173 37.13 7.94 13.03
CA ALA A 173 37.36 8.51 14.35
C ALA A 173 38.49 9.56 14.35
N ALA A 174 39.44 9.44 13.41
CA ALA A 174 40.53 10.38 13.22
C ALA A 174 40.08 11.74 12.66
N GLY A 175 38.88 11.82 12.07
CA GLY A 175 38.26 13.04 11.55
C GLY A 175 38.98 13.65 10.35
N ALA A 176 39.89 12.93 9.71
CA ALA A 176 40.71 13.44 8.60
C ALA A 176 40.12 13.10 7.23
N GLY A 177 39.05 12.32 7.16
CA GLY A 177 38.48 11.87 5.89
C GLY A 177 39.36 10.85 5.18
N GLY A 178 40.16 10.08 5.93
CA GLY A 178 40.97 8.98 5.38
C GLY A 178 40.17 7.69 5.31
N ASP A 179 40.73 6.69 4.62
CA ASP A 179 40.18 5.32 4.65
C ASP A 179 40.01 4.87 6.12
N PRO A 180 38.90 4.19 6.47
CA PRO A 180 37.90 3.62 5.56
C PRO A 180 36.69 4.53 5.29
N GLN A 181 36.77 5.86 5.55
CA GLN A 181 35.64 6.75 5.32
C GLN A 181 35.16 6.71 3.86
N GLY A 182 33.84 6.60 3.66
CA GLY A 182 33.22 6.48 2.33
C GLY A 182 33.15 5.05 1.81
N GLU A 183 33.77 4.07 2.48
CA GLU A 183 33.67 2.68 2.06
C GLU A 183 32.37 2.02 2.54
N MET A 184 31.94 1.00 1.80
CA MET A 184 30.77 0.20 2.13
C MET A 184 31.04 -1.30 1.98
N GLN A 185 30.71 -2.08 3.00
CA GLN A 185 30.91 -3.53 3.02
C GLN A 185 29.58 -4.26 3.28
N PRO A 186 29.26 -5.35 2.57
CA PRO A 186 28.13 -6.23 2.92
C PRO A 186 28.30 -6.81 4.34
N ILE A 187 27.18 -6.89 5.06
CA ILE A 187 27.09 -7.60 6.33
C ILE A 187 26.64 -9.03 6.00
N SER A 188 27.28 -10.04 6.59
CA SER A 188 26.94 -11.45 6.36
C SER A 188 26.34 -12.13 7.59
N ASP A 189 26.51 -11.54 8.77
CA ASP A 189 26.01 -12.06 10.04
C ASP A 189 25.88 -10.91 11.06
N TYR A 190 24.93 -11.04 11.98
CA TYR A 190 24.68 -10.10 13.07
C TYR A 190 24.20 -10.83 14.33
N VAL A 191 24.86 -10.57 15.45
CA VAL A 191 24.52 -11.14 16.77
C VAL A 191 23.88 -10.07 17.65
N SER A 192 22.60 -10.27 17.99
CA SER A 192 21.79 -9.29 18.72
C SER A 192 22.21 -9.07 20.16
N SER A 193 22.72 -10.13 20.79
CA SER A 193 23.06 -10.12 22.22
C SER A 193 24.17 -9.12 22.57
N ASP A 194 25.07 -8.81 21.64
CA ASP A 194 26.19 -7.90 21.88
C ASP A 194 26.48 -6.91 20.74
N GLY A 195 25.69 -6.94 19.67
CA GLY A 195 25.79 -6.00 18.57
C GLY A 195 27.00 -6.27 17.69
N THR A 196 27.45 -7.52 17.59
CA THR A 196 28.55 -7.93 16.70
C THR A 196 28.07 -8.02 15.27
N PHE A 197 28.80 -7.39 14.35
CA PHE A 197 28.58 -7.47 12.91
C PHE A 197 29.74 -8.20 12.24
N THR A 198 29.42 -9.11 11.34
CA THR A 198 30.38 -9.74 10.43
C THR A 198 30.24 -9.13 9.04
N HIS A 199 31.35 -8.67 8.47
CA HIS A 199 31.39 -7.99 7.18
C HIS A 199 32.64 -8.36 6.37
N THR A 200 32.69 -8.02 5.09
CA THR A 200 33.94 -8.11 4.31
C THR A 200 34.92 -7.02 4.72
N ALA A 201 36.22 -7.31 4.69
CA ALA A 201 37.23 -6.37 5.17
C ALA A 201 37.23 -5.04 4.40
N PHE A 202 37.36 -3.93 5.15
CA PHE A 202 37.64 -2.59 4.63
C PHE A 202 39.11 -2.46 4.18
N THR A 203 39.42 -1.45 3.37
CA THR A 203 40.83 -1.19 2.95
C THR A 203 41.71 -0.87 4.15
N VAL A 204 41.18 -0.09 5.09
CA VAL A 204 41.78 0.18 6.40
C VAL A 204 40.86 -0.34 7.49
N PRO A 205 41.39 -1.01 8.54
CA PRO A 205 40.56 -1.49 9.64
C PRO A 205 39.74 -0.38 10.30
N LEU A 206 38.50 -0.71 10.68
CA LEU A 206 37.70 0.15 11.54
C LEU A 206 38.39 0.35 12.89
N THR A 207 38.14 1.49 13.50
CA THR A 207 38.57 1.82 14.86
C THR A 207 37.38 2.13 15.76
N ALA A 208 37.59 2.10 17.07
CA ALA A 208 36.57 2.56 17.99
C ALA A 208 36.24 4.04 17.70
N ASP A 209 34.97 4.40 17.89
CA ASP A 209 34.36 5.70 17.59
C ASP A 209 34.14 6.04 16.10
N ASP A 210 34.48 5.15 15.16
CA ASP A 210 34.06 5.30 13.76
C ASP A 210 32.52 5.34 13.68
N GLU A 211 31.98 6.29 12.91
CA GLU A 211 30.55 6.48 12.71
C GLU A 211 30.08 5.75 11.46
N VAL A 212 29.10 4.85 11.62
CA VAL A 212 28.68 3.95 10.54
C VAL A 212 27.16 3.95 10.35
N PHE A 213 26.74 3.93 9.08
CA PHE A 213 25.35 3.68 8.69
C PHE A 213 25.16 2.22 8.27
N LYS A 214 24.04 1.61 8.64
CA LYS A 214 23.59 0.31 8.13
C LYS A 214 22.36 0.54 7.29
N GLY A 215 22.50 0.39 5.98
CA GLY A 215 21.40 0.56 5.03
C GLY A 215 21.00 -0.77 4.42
N CYS A 216 19.69 -0.99 4.22
CA CYS A 216 19.19 -2.10 3.43
C CYS A 216 19.85 -2.10 2.04
N GLN A 217 20.09 -3.28 1.45
CA GLN A 217 20.74 -3.43 0.15
C GLN A 217 20.12 -2.55 -0.96
N ALA A 218 18.81 -2.29 -0.90
CA ALA A 218 18.11 -1.39 -1.83
C ALA A 218 18.57 0.08 -1.71
N VAL A 219 18.84 0.56 -0.50
CA VAL A 219 19.37 1.91 -0.22
C VAL A 219 20.85 2.00 -0.57
N GLY A 220 21.62 0.94 -0.32
CA GLY A 220 23.03 0.86 -0.71
C GLY A 220 23.26 1.01 -2.23
N ARG A 221 22.30 0.57 -3.07
CA ARG A 221 22.34 0.79 -4.52
C ARG A 221 22.11 2.26 -4.91
N ILE A 222 21.30 3.00 -4.16
CA ILE A 222 21.07 4.43 -4.38
C ILE A 222 22.32 5.22 -4.00
N TYR A 223 22.95 4.91 -2.86
CA TYR A 223 24.20 5.57 -2.45
C TYR A 223 25.35 5.30 -3.43
N GLN A 224 25.54 4.06 -3.91
CA GLN A 224 26.55 3.76 -4.94
C GLN A 224 26.29 4.49 -6.27
N ALA A 225 25.02 4.72 -6.62
CA ALA A 225 24.67 5.50 -7.80
C ALA A 225 24.94 7.01 -7.63
N CYS A 226 24.81 7.53 -6.39
CA CYS A 226 25.06 8.93 -6.06
C CYS A 226 26.54 9.26 -5.78
N ASP A 227 27.35 8.31 -5.30
CA ASP A 227 28.79 8.51 -5.04
C ASP A 227 29.62 8.67 -6.34
N GLY A 228 29.05 8.29 -7.48
CA GLY A 228 29.57 8.67 -8.79
C GLY A 228 29.49 10.17 -9.09
N TRP A 229 28.68 10.93 -8.33
CA TRP A 229 28.40 12.35 -8.54
C TRP A 229 28.97 13.29 -7.46
N VAL A 230 29.43 12.76 -6.32
CA VAL A 230 29.97 13.56 -5.22
C VAL A 230 31.37 13.08 -4.86
N LYS A 231 32.32 13.32 -5.77
CA LYS A 231 33.72 13.48 -5.39
C LYS A 231 33.94 14.98 -5.16
N TYR A 232 34.10 15.39 -3.90
CA TYR A 232 34.75 16.66 -3.58
C TYR A 232 36.26 16.46 -3.57
#